data_AF-A0A2E2QIC2-F1
#
_entry.id   AF-A0A2E2QIC2-F1
#
_cell.length_a   1.000
_cell.length_b   1.000
_cell.length_c   1.000
_cell.angle_alpha   90.00
_cell.angle_beta   90.00
_cell.angle_gamma   90.00
#
_symmetry.space_group_name_H-M   'P 1'
#
loop_
_entity.id
_entity.type
_entity.pdbx_description
1 polymer ?
#
loop_
_entity_poly.entity_id
_entity_poly.type
_entity_poly.pdbx_seq_one_letter_code
_entity_poly.pdbx_strand_id
1 'polypeptide(L)'
;MTEKKKQLGNVSFGGNWSEELVDKDQLQRMLSVIERAARDCARRDVRSRQLEKALEEISQTIEKGPQLARRFMRALSEPNPGLRHMETGRVARIIIRSVGLD
;
A
#
# COMPACT_ATOMS: atom_id res chain seq x y z
N MET A 1 -51.19 25.79 -7.51
CA MET A 1 -50.63 26.41 -6.30
C MET A 1 -49.67 25.41 -5.66
N THR A 2 -48.47 25.89 -5.37
CA THR A 2 -47.27 25.12 -5.09
C THR A 2 -47.12 24.91 -3.59
N GLU A 3 -47.08 23.66 -3.13
CA GLU A 3 -46.63 23.30 -1.78
C GLU A 3 -45.54 22.22 -1.93
N LYS A 4 -44.31 22.67 -2.19
CA LYS A 4 -43.09 21.88 -2.00
C LYS A 4 -42.19 22.63 -1.04
N LYS A 5 -42.33 22.34 0.25
CA LYS A 5 -41.27 22.58 1.26
C LYS A 5 -41.16 21.38 2.18
N LYS A 6 -40.70 20.25 1.62
CA LYS A 6 -40.05 19.22 2.45
C LYS A 6 -38.64 19.71 2.76
N GLN A 7 -38.56 20.41 3.90
CA GLN A 7 -37.49 20.33 4.88
C GLN A 7 -36.33 19.41 4.45
N LEU A 8 -35.24 20.00 3.95
CA LEU A 8 -33.93 19.35 3.96
C LEU A 8 -33.50 19.32 5.42
N GLY A 9 -33.97 18.31 6.14
CA GLY A 9 -33.51 18.01 7.49
C GLY A 9 -32.02 17.71 7.44
N ASN A 10 -31.25 18.58 8.06
CA ASN A 10 -29.94 18.35 8.66
C ASN A 10 -29.35 16.97 8.35
N VAL A 11 -28.65 16.86 7.23
CA VAL A 11 -27.76 15.73 7.00
C VAL A 11 -26.45 16.08 7.70
N SER A 12 -26.36 15.67 8.96
CA SER A 12 -25.07 15.62 9.66
C SER A 12 -24.18 14.66 8.90
N PHE A 13 -23.15 15.17 8.23
CA PHE A 13 -22.06 14.34 7.69
C PHE A 13 -21.31 13.74 8.89
N GLY A 14 -21.78 12.57 9.32
CA GLY A 14 -21.22 11.81 10.43
C GLY A 14 -19.84 11.26 10.07
N GLY A 15 -18.81 11.90 10.63
CA GLY A 15 -17.64 11.38 11.33
C GLY A 15 -17.06 9.96 11.10
N ASN A 16 -17.38 9.23 10.03
CA ASN A 16 -16.85 7.87 9.81
C ASN A 16 -16.44 7.58 8.36
N TRP A 17 -16.87 8.39 7.40
CA TRP A 17 -16.60 8.15 5.97
C TRP A 17 -15.23 8.68 5.54
N SER A 18 -14.81 9.82 6.09
CA SER A 18 -13.56 10.48 5.71
C SER A 18 -12.34 9.68 6.17
N GLU A 19 -12.38 9.12 7.37
CA GLU A 19 -11.24 8.43 7.99
C GLU A 19 -10.98 7.07 7.32
N GLU A 20 -12.04 6.28 7.09
CA GLU A 20 -11.93 5.00 6.38
C GLU A 20 -11.48 5.15 4.91
N LEU A 21 -11.88 6.23 4.22
CA LEU A 21 -11.41 6.54 2.88
C LEU A 21 -9.94 6.98 2.87
N VAL A 22 -9.53 7.79 3.83
CA VAL A 22 -8.13 8.23 3.99
C VAL A 22 -7.21 7.03 4.23
N ASP A 23 -7.64 6.07 5.04
CA ASP A 23 -6.87 4.86 5.34
C ASP A 23 -6.69 3.96 4.10
N LYS A 24 -7.74 3.74 3.32
CA LYS A 24 -7.67 2.95 2.07
C LYS A 24 -6.78 3.62 1.03
N ASP A 25 -6.89 4.93 0.85
CA ASP A 25 -6.06 5.68 -0.08
C ASP A 25 -4.58 5.66 0.35
N GLN A 26 -4.30 5.76 1.65
CA GLN A 26 -2.95 5.66 2.18
C GLN A 26 -2.34 4.29 1.92
N LEU A 27 -3.11 3.22 2.17
CA LEU A 27 -2.70 1.85 1.92
C LEU A 27 -2.41 1.60 0.43
N GLN A 28 -3.29 2.08 -0.47
CA GLN A 28 -3.08 1.99 -1.91
C GLN A 28 -1.81 2.72 -2.36
N ARG A 29 -1.54 3.92 -1.82
CA ARG A 29 -0.29 4.64 -2.09
C ARG A 29 0.94 3.85 -1.65
N MET A 30 0.91 3.22 -0.47
CA MET A 30 2.01 2.40 0.03
C MET A 30 2.25 1.17 -0.86
N LEU A 31 1.19 0.47 -1.24
CA LEU A 31 1.28 -0.70 -2.12
C LEU A 31 1.82 -0.31 -3.51
N SER A 32 1.40 0.83 -4.04
CA SER A 32 1.92 1.37 -5.31
C SER A 32 3.43 1.66 -5.26
N VAL A 33 3.94 2.14 -4.12
CA VAL A 33 5.38 2.36 -3.92
C VAL A 33 6.15 1.04 -3.93
N ILE A 34 5.64 0.03 -3.21
CA ILE A 34 6.25 -1.31 -3.13
C ILE A 34 6.26 -1.97 -4.52
N GLU A 35 5.15 -1.89 -5.26
CA GLU A 35 5.03 -2.46 -6.59
C GLU A 35 5.98 -1.79 -7.59
N ARG A 36 6.07 -0.44 -7.57
CA ARG A 36 7.00 0.31 -8.43
C ARG A 36 8.45 -0.04 -8.11
N ALA A 37 8.81 -0.16 -6.83
CA ALA A 37 10.14 -0.59 -6.43
C ALA A 37 10.47 -2.00 -6.97
N ALA A 38 9.53 -2.95 -6.88
CA ALA A 38 9.72 -4.29 -7.42
C ALA A 38 9.91 -4.28 -8.96
N ARG A 39 9.18 -3.42 -9.67
CA ARG A 39 9.30 -3.27 -11.13
C ARG A 39 10.64 -2.69 -11.56
N ASP A 40 11.14 -1.70 -10.84
CA ASP A 40 12.29 -0.90 -11.26
C ASP A 40 13.64 -1.43 -10.73
N CYS A 41 13.63 -2.30 -9.71
CA CYS A 41 14.84 -2.73 -9.00
C CYS A 41 15.90 -3.45 -9.86
N ALA A 42 15.53 -4.03 -11.01
CA ALA A 42 16.52 -4.58 -11.94
C ALA A 42 17.42 -3.49 -12.55
N ARG A 43 16.89 -2.28 -12.75
CA ARG A 43 17.52 -1.24 -13.58
C ARG A 43 18.22 -0.15 -12.76
N ARG A 44 17.73 0.11 -11.55
CA ARG A 44 18.22 1.18 -10.68
C ARG A 44 18.08 0.81 -9.21
N ASP A 45 18.79 1.52 -8.35
CA ASP A 45 18.49 1.48 -6.92
C ASP A 45 17.13 2.14 -6.67
N VAL A 46 16.27 1.43 -5.95
CA VAL A 46 14.89 1.85 -5.62
C VAL A 46 14.73 2.13 -4.13
N ARG A 47 15.79 1.92 -3.33
CA ARG A 47 15.80 2.24 -1.91
C ARG A 47 15.57 3.74 -1.73
N SER A 48 14.56 4.06 -0.95
CA SER A 48 14.15 5.43 -0.66
C SER A 48 13.43 5.45 0.67
N ARG A 49 13.42 6.61 1.32
CA ARG A 49 12.65 6.82 2.56
C ARG A 49 11.16 6.50 2.37
N GLN A 50 10.62 6.74 1.18
CA GLN A 50 9.22 6.44 0.87
C GLN A 50 8.96 4.92 0.84
N LEU A 51 9.87 4.15 0.26
CA LEU A 51 9.78 2.69 0.26
C LEU A 51 9.97 2.12 1.68
N GLU A 52 10.93 2.64 2.43
CA GLU A 52 11.17 2.24 3.83
C GLU A 52 9.93 2.48 4.69
N LYS A 53 9.35 3.68 4.59
CA LYS A 53 8.10 4.00 5.30
C LYS A 53 6.95 3.09 4.88
N ALA A 54 6.76 2.85 3.58
CA ALA A 54 5.72 1.94 3.10
C ALA A 54 5.89 0.52 3.66
N LEU A 55 7.12 0.01 3.72
CA LEU A 55 7.40 -1.31 4.29
C LEU A 55 7.22 -1.37 5.81
N GLU A 56 7.57 -0.30 6.53
CA GLU A 56 7.34 -0.17 7.98
C GLU A 56 5.84 -0.19 8.30
N GLU A 57 5.04 0.56 7.57
CA GLU A 57 3.61 0.68 7.82
C GLU A 57 2.89 -0.64 7.49
N ILE A 58 3.22 -1.27 6.36
CA ILE A 58 2.78 -2.63 6.04
C ILE A 58 3.22 -3.64 7.11
N SER A 59 4.40 -3.45 7.71
CA SER A 59 4.86 -4.34 8.77
C SER A 59 3.99 -4.28 10.03
N GLN A 60 3.31 -3.16 10.26
CA GLN A 60 2.39 -2.97 11.38
C GLN A 60 0.95 -3.36 11.01
N THR A 61 0.58 -3.32 9.73
CA THR A 61 -0.78 -3.61 9.26
C THR A 61 -1.13 -5.10 9.23
N ILE A 62 -0.19 -5.98 8.86
CA ILE A 62 -0.47 -7.42 8.69
C ILE A 62 0.43 -8.28 9.60
N GLU A 63 -0.11 -9.37 10.13
CA GLU A 63 0.58 -10.24 11.10
C GLU A 63 1.97 -10.70 10.62
N LYS A 64 2.08 -11.11 9.35
CA LYS A 64 3.34 -11.54 8.73
C LYS A 64 4.17 -10.39 8.15
N GLY A 65 3.72 -9.15 8.33
CA GLY A 65 4.29 -7.94 7.74
C GLY A 65 5.77 -7.74 8.02
N PRO A 66 6.26 -7.87 9.27
CA PRO A 66 7.68 -7.70 9.58
C PRO A 66 8.57 -8.75 8.91
N GLN A 67 8.04 -9.96 8.68
CA GLN A 67 8.76 -11.00 7.94
C GLN A 67 8.80 -10.66 6.44
N LEU A 68 7.69 -10.21 5.88
CA LEU A 68 7.60 -9.85 4.45
C LEU A 68 8.43 -8.62 4.11
N ALA A 69 8.43 -7.58 4.95
CA ALA A 69 9.26 -6.39 4.79
C ALA A 69 10.76 -6.74 4.79
N ARG A 70 11.21 -7.54 5.76
CA ARG A 70 12.60 -8.04 5.81
C ARG A 70 12.95 -8.85 4.57
N ARG A 71 12.05 -9.72 4.11
CA ARG A 71 12.26 -10.53 2.91
C ARG A 71 12.36 -9.67 1.65
N PHE A 72 11.54 -8.63 1.54
CA PHE A 72 11.57 -7.67 0.44
C PHE A 72 12.92 -6.93 0.39
N MET A 73 13.37 -6.40 1.54
CA MET A 73 14.67 -5.73 1.64
C MET A 73 15.84 -6.66 1.33
N ARG A 74 15.77 -7.93 1.76
CA ARG A 74 16.77 -8.94 1.41
C ARG A 74 16.79 -9.20 -0.11
N ALA A 75 15.62 -9.32 -0.74
CA ALA A 75 15.52 -9.52 -2.18
C ALA A 75 16.12 -8.34 -2.96
N LEU A 76 15.93 -7.10 -2.50
CA LEU A 76 16.57 -5.91 -3.10
C LEU A 76 18.09 -5.91 -3.04
N SER A 77 18.69 -6.67 -2.11
CA SER A 77 20.14 -6.78 -1.96
C SER A 77 20.75 -7.89 -2.81
N GLU A 78 19.95 -8.63 -3.58
CA GLU A 78 20.44 -9.64 -4.53
C GLU A 78 21.29 -8.97 -5.63
N PRO A 79 22.56 -9.38 -5.83
CA PRO A 79 23.43 -8.79 -6.85
C PRO A 79 22.91 -8.99 -8.28
N ASN A 80 22.38 -10.17 -8.59
CA ASN A 80 21.88 -10.49 -9.93
C ASN A 80 20.58 -9.70 -10.22
N PRO A 81 20.54 -8.82 -11.24
CA PRO A 81 19.36 -8.00 -11.53
C PRO A 81 18.09 -8.79 -11.84
N GLY A 82 18.21 -9.92 -12.53
CA GLY A 82 17.08 -10.78 -12.88
C GLY A 82 16.50 -11.47 -11.64
N LEU A 83 17.37 -12.04 -10.80
CA LEU A 83 16.95 -12.66 -9.53
C LEU A 83 16.37 -11.63 -8.57
N ARG A 84 16.98 -10.43 -8.48
CA ARG A 84 16.47 -9.31 -7.69
C ARG A 84 15.05 -8.94 -8.08
N HIS A 85 14.78 -8.76 -9.38
CA HIS A 85 13.43 -8.46 -9.87
C HIS A 85 12.44 -9.59 -9.61
N MET A 86 12.82 -10.83 -9.89
CA MET A 86 11.98 -12.00 -9.69
C MET A 86 11.59 -12.16 -8.20
N GLU A 87 12.56 -12.14 -7.30
CA GLU A 87 12.31 -12.33 -5.87
C GLU A 87 11.61 -11.13 -5.24
N THR A 88 12.00 -9.90 -5.58
CA THR A 88 11.34 -8.69 -5.06
C THR A 88 9.88 -8.65 -5.55
N GLY A 89 9.63 -8.95 -6.83
CA GLY A 89 8.28 -9.04 -7.38
C GLY A 89 7.44 -10.15 -6.75
N ARG A 90 8.04 -11.30 -6.43
CA ARG A 90 7.36 -12.39 -5.71
C ARG A 90 6.92 -11.93 -4.32
N VAL A 91 7.79 -11.26 -3.56
CA VAL A 91 7.44 -10.76 -2.22
C VAL A 91 6.39 -9.66 -2.31
N ALA A 92 6.50 -8.74 -3.28
CA ALA A 92 5.50 -7.69 -3.52
C ALA A 92 4.09 -8.27 -3.71
N ARG A 93 3.94 -9.30 -4.55
CA ARG A 93 2.65 -9.97 -4.78
C ARG A 93 2.09 -10.61 -3.51
N ILE A 94 2.95 -11.20 -2.68
CA ILE A 94 2.52 -11.77 -1.39
C ILE A 94 2.03 -10.65 -0.46
N ILE A 95 2.75 -9.52 -0.39
CA ILE A 95 2.32 -8.36 0.41
C ILE A 95 0.95 -7.87 -0.05
N ILE A 96 0.77 -7.58 -1.35
CA ILE A 96 -0.48 -7.07 -1.91
C ILE A 96 -1.65 -8.01 -1.58
N ARG A 97 -1.48 -9.31 -1.82
CA ARG A 97 -2.50 -10.32 -1.51
C ARG A 97 -2.81 -10.42 -0.01
N SER A 98 -1.80 -10.24 0.85
CA SER A 98 -1.99 -10.33 2.31
C SER A 98 -2.76 -9.13 2.87
N VAL A 99 -2.79 -8.01 2.14
CA VAL A 99 -3.49 -6.80 2.53
C VAL A 99 -4.96 -6.81 2.09
N GLY A 100 -5.33 -7.65 1.12
CA GLY A 100 -6.74 -7.82 0.70
C GLY A 100 -7.24 -6.79 -0.31
N LEU A 101 -6.34 -6.20 -1.12
CA LEU A 101 -6.74 -5.51 -2.35
C LEU A 101 -6.68 -6.52 -3.51
N ASP A 102 -7.80 -7.19 -3.76
CA ASP A 102 -8.04 -7.98 -4.99
C ASP A 102 -8.65 -7.11 -6.09
#